data_AF-A0A645FG90-F1
#
_entry.id   AF-A0A645FG90-F1
#
_cell.length_a   1.000
_cell.length_b   1.000
_cell.length_c   1.000
_cell.angle_alpha   90.00
_cell.angle_beta   90.00
_cell.angle_gamma   90.00
#
_symmetry.space_group_name_H-M   'P 1'
#
loop_
_entity.id
_entity.type
_entity.pdbx_description
1 polymer ?
#
loop_
_entity_poly.entity_id
_entity_poly.type
_entity_poly.pdbx_seq_one_letter_code
_entity_poly.pdbx_strand_id
1 'polypeptide(L)'
;MGSQVELWLDSGIRSGQDVLKAIALGARGTMIGRPHLYGLGAFGGAGVTRCLEILAKELDVSMAFCGHTDIRAVGRDILHPDSIPH
;
A
#
# COMPACT_ATOMS: atom_id res chain seq x y z
N MET A 1 -17.30 -11.83 -16.97
CA MET A 1 -17.55 -11.84 -15.51
C MET A 1 -16.18 -11.92 -14.84
N GLY A 2 -15.52 -10.77 -14.65
CA GLY A 2 -14.13 -10.70 -14.21
C GLY A 2 -14.02 -11.07 -12.74
N SER A 3 -13.22 -12.09 -12.45
CA SER A 3 -12.89 -12.53 -11.09
C SER A 3 -12.30 -11.36 -10.31
N GLN A 4 -13.07 -10.80 -9.37
CA GLN A 4 -12.54 -9.97 -8.29
C GLN A 4 -11.69 -10.88 -7.40
N VAL A 5 -10.46 -11.16 -7.85
CA VAL A 5 -9.50 -11.88 -7.02
C VAL A 5 -9.11 -10.92 -5.92
N GLU A 6 -9.57 -11.19 -4.72
CA GLU A 6 -9.23 -10.43 -3.53
C GLU A 6 -7.76 -10.75 -3.16
N LEU A 7 -6.84 -10.05 -3.81
CA LEU A 7 -5.41 -10.20 -3.53
C LEU A 7 -5.08 -9.38 -2.28
N TRP A 8 -4.78 -10.09 -1.20
CA TRP A 8 -4.18 -9.53 0.02
C TRP A 8 -2.67 -9.73 -0.07
N LEU A 9 -1.91 -8.63 -0.18
CA LEU A 9 -0.45 -8.67 -0.28
C LEU A 9 0.15 -8.40 1.11
N ASP A 10 0.78 -9.40 1.73
CA ASP A 10 1.26 -9.35 3.14
C ASP A 10 2.80 -9.34 3.27
N SER A 11 3.53 -9.87 2.29
CA SER A 11 4.99 -10.00 2.38
C SER A 11 5.72 -8.77 1.83
N GLY A 12 5.87 -7.72 2.65
CA GLY A 12 6.92 -6.72 2.40
C GLY A 12 6.50 -5.29 2.14
N ILE A 13 5.27 -4.88 2.46
CA ILE A 13 4.89 -3.46 2.47
C ILE A 13 5.78 -2.72 3.48
N ARG A 14 6.58 -1.77 2.99
CA ARG A 14 7.46 -0.93 3.82
C ARG A 14 7.23 0.55 3.59
N SER A 15 6.54 0.92 2.52
CA SER A 15 6.23 2.31 2.15
C SER A 15 4.82 2.46 1.58
N GLY A 16 4.35 3.70 1.50
CA GLY A 16 3.10 4.04 0.80
C GLY A 16 3.11 3.69 -0.70
N GLN A 17 4.28 3.67 -1.34
CA GLN A 17 4.41 3.30 -2.76
C GLN A 17 4.16 1.81 -3.01
N ASP A 18 4.57 0.96 -2.06
CA ASP A 18 4.31 -0.49 -2.17
C ASP A 18 2.80 -0.76 -2.10
N VAL A 19 2.10 -0.03 -1.22
CA VAL A 19 0.64 -0.07 -1.13
C VAL A 19 0.02 0.37 -2.45
N LEU A 20 0.46 1.51 -2.97
CA LEU A 20 -0.06 2.07 -4.22
C LEU A 20 0.11 1.10 -5.40
N LYS A 21 1.29 0.48 -5.54
CA LYS A 21 1.56 -0.54 -6.59
C LYS A 21 0.69 -1.79 -6.41
N ALA A 22 0.51 -2.26 -5.18
CA ALA A 22 -0.33 -3.42 -4.91
C ALA A 22 -1.79 -3.16 -5.31
N ILE A 23 -2.34 -2.00 -4.96
CA ILE A 23 -3.70 -1.59 -5.37
C ILE A 23 -3.80 -1.48 -6.89
N ALA A 24 -2.82 -0.85 -7.55
CA ALA A 24 -2.76 -0.75 -9.01
C ALA A 24 -2.75 -2.11 -9.73
N LEU A 25 -2.13 -3.13 -9.11
CA LEU A 25 -2.13 -4.50 -9.62
C LEU A 25 -3.46 -5.25 -9.39
N GLY A 26 -4.38 -4.69 -8.61
CA GLY A 26 -5.70 -5.25 -8.32
C GLY A 26 -5.89 -5.73 -6.88
N ALA A 27 -4.97 -5.43 -5.95
CA ALA A 27 -5.17 -5.72 -4.54
C ALA A 27 -6.35 -4.88 -4.00
N ARG A 28 -7.19 -5.50 -3.15
CA ARG A 28 -8.26 -4.78 -2.45
C ARG A 28 -7.77 -4.13 -1.15
N GLY A 29 -6.67 -4.65 -0.63
CA GLY A 29 -6.00 -4.17 0.56
C GLY A 29 -4.65 -4.85 0.72
N THR A 30 -3.77 -4.23 1.50
CA THR A 30 -2.45 -4.75 1.80
C THR A 30 -2.33 -5.03 3.29
N MET A 31 -1.75 -6.16 3.66
CA MET A 31 -1.40 -6.41 5.06
C MET A 31 -0.02 -5.83 5.35
N ILE A 32 0.11 -5.16 6.50
CA ILE A 32 1.37 -4.58 6.94
C ILE A 32 1.86 -5.39 8.14
N GLY A 33 2.84 -6.27 7.92
CA GLY A 33 3.40 -7.10 8.98
C GLY A 33 4.40 -6.38 9.91
N ARG A 34 5.67 -6.82 9.87
CA ARG A 34 6.76 -6.47 10.81
C ARG A 34 7.00 -4.98 11.17
N PRO A 35 6.67 -3.95 10.36
CA PRO A 35 6.80 -2.56 10.78
C PRO A 35 5.98 -2.23 12.04
N HIS A 36 4.85 -2.91 12.24
CA HIS A 36 4.00 -2.75 13.43
C HIS A 36 4.64 -3.36 14.69
N LEU A 37 5.42 -4.45 14.51
CA LEU A 37 6.11 -5.13 15.60
C LEU A 37 7.23 -4.30 16.22
N TYR A 38 7.92 -3.46 15.44
CA TYR A 38 8.93 -2.53 15.98
C TYR A 38 8.30 -1.40 16.82
N GLY A 39 7.07 -0.99 16.50
CA GLY A 39 6.31 -0.02 17.30
C GLY A 39 5.79 -0.61 18.63
N LEU A 40 5.31 -1.86 18.59
CA LEU A 40 4.78 -2.55 19.78
C LEU A 40 5.88 -2.82 20.82
N GLY A 41 7.10 -3.14 20.38
CA GLY A 41 8.25 -3.41 21.26
C GLY A 41 8.93 -2.18 21.86
N ALA A 42 8.73 -0.97 21.29
CA ALA A 42 9.39 0.27 21.75
C ALA A 42 8.44 1.30 22.37
N PHE A 43 7.15 1.36 21.96
CA PHE A 43 6.16 2.33 22.43
C PHE A 43 4.71 1.78 22.48
N GLY A 44 4.51 0.46 22.38
CA GLY A 44 3.18 -0.16 22.40
C GLY A 44 2.28 0.32 21.26
N GLY A 45 0.99 0.56 21.56
CA GLY A 45 0.00 0.97 20.55
C GLY A 45 0.29 2.30 19.86
N ALA A 46 0.91 3.26 20.55
CA ALA A 46 1.25 4.58 19.99
C ALA A 46 2.31 4.48 18.87
N GLY A 47 3.25 3.53 19.00
CA GLY A 47 4.23 3.25 17.95
C GLY A 47 3.56 2.71 16.68
N VAL A 48 2.58 1.82 16.85
CA VAL A 48 1.79 1.27 15.73
C VAL A 48 1.00 2.38 15.03
N THR A 49 0.30 3.24 15.78
CA THR A 49 -0.42 4.39 15.22
C THR A 49 0.51 5.29 14.42
N ARG A 50 1.68 5.61 14.96
CA ARG A 50 2.65 6.48 14.28
C ARG A 50 3.15 5.87 12.97
N CYS A 51 3.41 4.57 12.93
CA CYS A 51 3.80 3.88 11.71
C CYS A 51 2.70 3.93 10.64
N LEU A 52 1.44 3.72 11.05
CA LEU A 52 0.29 3.81 10.13
C LEU A 52 0.11 5.23 9.57
N GLU A 53 0.28 6.26 10.40
CA GLU A 53 0.24 7.67 9.96
C GLU A 53 1.31 7.98 8.91
N ILE A 54 2.54 7.49 9.12
CA ILE A 54 3.65 7.70 8.18
C ILE A 54 3.33 7.02 6.84
N LEU A 55 2.90 5.76 6.86
CA LEU A 55 2.51 5.03 5.65
C LEU A 55 1.35 5.71 4.91
N ALA A 56 0.33 6.17 5.63
CA ALA A 56 -0.79 6.89 5.04
C ALA A 56 -0.33 8.19 4.37
N LYS A 57 0.59 8.93 4.99
CA LYS A 57 1.12 10.17 4.43
C LYS A 57 1.99 9.94 3.20
N GLU A 58 2.81 8.89 3.19
CA GLU A 58 3.57 8.49 2.00
C GLU A 58 2.67 8.06 0.85
N LEU A 59 1.58 7.33 1.15
CA LEU A 59 0.59 6.94 0.17
C LEU A 59 -0.09 8.17 -0.46
N ASP A 60 -0.50 9.13 0.37
CA ASP A 60 -1.13 10.38 -0.08
C ASP A 60 -0.22 11.18 -1.03
N VAL A 61 1.05 11.37 -0.65
CA VAL A 61 2.05 12.03 -1.51
C VAL A 61 2.24 11.27 -2.82
N SER A 62 2.30 9.94 -2.78
CA SER A 62 2.49 9.12 -3.98
C SER A 62 1.29 9.19 -4.91
N MET A 63 0.07 9.15 -4.38
CA MET A 63 -1.16 9.34 -5.16
C MET A 63 -1.18 10.73 -5.82
N ALA A 64 -0.80 11.77 -5.08
CA ALA A 64 -0.74 13.13 -5.63
C ALA A 64 0.22 13.24 -6.82
N PHE A 65 1.38 12.57 -6.77
CA PHE A 65 2.31 12.53 -7.91
C PHE A 65 1.82 11.71 -9.09
N CYS A 66 0.98 10.71 -8.85
CA CYS A 66 0.31 9.95 -9.91
C CYS A 66 -0.99 10.61 -10.39
N GLY A 67 -1.39 11.77 -9.85
CA GLY A 67 -2.61 12.47 -10.26
C GLY A 67 -3.91 11.85 -9.74
N HIS A 68 -3.84 11.04 -8.67
CA HIS A 68 -5.00 10.43 -8.04
C HIS A 68 -5.32 11.07 -6.69
N THR A 69 -6.61 11.17 -6.38
CA THR A 69 -7.13 11.63 -5.08
C THR A 69 -7.97 10.57 -4.38
N ASP A 70 -8.33 9.48 -5.07
CA ASP A 70 -9.02 8.32 -4.52
C ASP A 70 -8.21 7.06 -4.84
N ILE A 71 -7.77 6.36 -3.78
CA ILE A 71 -7.02 5.10 -3.88
C ILE A 71 -7.80 4.02 -4.64
N ARG A 72 -9.14 4.08 -4.63
CA ARG A 72 -10.00 3.11 -5.35
C ARG A 72 -10.01 3.34 -6.86
N ALA A 73 -9.57 4.51 -7.31
CA ALA A 73 -9.48 4.87 -8.71
C ALA A 73 -8.08 4.60 -9.30
N VAL A 74 -7.15 4.08 -8.51
CA VAL A 74 -5.80 3.74 -8.96
C VAL A 74 -5.84 2.44 -9.78
N GLY A 75 -5.31 2.49 -11.00
CA GLY A 75 -5.25 1.36 -11.91
C GLY A 75 -3.83 1.04 -12.36
N ARG A 76 -3.69 0.12 -13.32
CA ARG A 76 -2.38 -0.28 -13.88
C ARG A 76 -1.66 0.83 -14.66
N ASP A 77 -2.34 1.91 -14.97
CA ASP A 77 -1.83 3.09 -15.69
C ASP A 77 -0.70 3.81 -14.93
N ILE A 78 -0.62 3.64 -13.61
CA ILE A 78 0.46 4.21 -12.80
C ILE A 78 1.72 3.32 -12.74
N LEU A 79 1.69 2.13 -13.35
CA LEU A 79 2.79 1.17 -13.34
C LEU A 79 3.62 1.29 -14.61
N HIS A 80 4.94 1.15 -14.50
CA HIS A 80 5.79 0.98 -15.68
C HIS A 80 5.49 -0.37 -16.34
N PRO A 81 5.43 -0.47 -17.69
CA PRO A 81 5.10 -1.72 -18.39
C PRO A 81 5.93 -2.93 -17.95
N ASP A 82 7.23 -2.74 -17.71
CA ASP A 82 8.15 -3.80 -17.26
C ASP A 82 7.91 -4.28 -15.82
N SER A 83 7.05 -3.59 -15.06
CA SER A 83 6.72 -3.94 -13.67
C SER A 83 5.51 -4.86 -13.56
N ILE A 84 4.80 -5.11 -14.66
CA ILE A 84 3.57 -5.90 -14.69
C ILE A 84 3.94 -7.35 -15.00
N PRO A 85 3.64 -8.31 -14.12
CA PRO A 85 3.85 -9.73 -14.41
C PRO A 85 3.06 -10.15 -15.66
N HIS A 86 3.71 -10.91 -16.55
CA HIS A 86 3.12 -11.48 -17.76
C HIS A 86 2.04 -12.52 -17.45
#